data_AF-A0A8S3ICH6-F1
#
_entry.id   AF-A0A8S3ICH6-F1
#
_cell.length_a   1.000
_cell.length_b   1.000
_cell.length_c   1.000
_cell.angle_alpha   90.00
_cell.angle_beta   90.00
_cell.angle_gamma   90.00
#
_symmetry.space_group_name_H-M   'P 1'
#
loop_
_entity.id
_entity.type
_entity.pdbx_description
1 polymer ?
#
loop_
_entity_poly.entity_id
_entity_poly.type
_entity_poly.pdbx_seq_one_letter_code
_entity_poly.pdbx_strand_id
1 'polypeptide(L)'
;MSKYYNKDERFVPLMEKIANEIINRVQQKIDIKTLLSSYTLNEAEQFCYQSKQLLLQWKIEYQNTRAKLENDKHSFSTWNFEHRILFDKTDYLSQICDDLIRMLSNLNEFYDIFGLEMKAVTGDEQMVDRVLEHVAGLKNSFLSCHFDMFNRENSQQWHSFIEEFNHRSSIIEQEAKIFIRASFTQLRSAETAFDMLMKFQKIDTTHVLAYEMVRQFTAILLQYCKEIDGTYDLFVKYKDNPPIFK
;
A
#
# COMPACT_ATOMS: atom_id res chain seq x y z
N MET A 1 -36.63 -2.61 -27.51
CA MET A 1 -35.51 -3.57 -27.37
C MET A 1 -35.25 -4.32 -28.66
N SER A 2 -34.00 -4.74 -28.90
CA SER A 2 -33.63 -5.56 -30.05
C SER A 2 -34.37 -6.90 -30.02
N LYS A 3 -35.05 -7.25 -31.12
CA LYS A 3 -35.69 -8.56 -31.30
C LYS A 3 -34.68 -9.72 -31.37
N TYR A 4 -33.41 -9.41 -31.59
CA TYR A 4 -32.35 -10.41 -31.76
C TYR A 4 -31.68 -10.79 -30.43
N TYR A 5 -31.47 -9.82 -29.52
CA TYR A 5 -30.77 -10.02 -28.24
C TYR A 5 -31.73 -10.18 -27.04
N ASN A 6 -33.02 -10.42 -27.29
CA ASN A 6 -34.04 -10.63 -26.25
C ASN A 6 -34.00 -12.01 -25.60
N LYS A 7 -33.07 -12.88 -26.00
CA LYS A 7 -32.89 -14.24 -25.49
C LYS A 7 -31.50 -14.41 -24.87
N ASP A 8 -31.43 -15.21 -23.81
CA ASP A 8 -30.18 -15.50 -23.09
C ASP A 8 -29.08 -16.08 -23.99
N GLU A 9 -29.44 -16.98 -24.91
CA GLU A 9 -28.53 -17.60 -25.90
C GLU A 9 -27.70 -16.61 -26.73
N ARG A 10 -28.17 -15.36 -26.84
CA ARG A 10 -27.51 -14.31 -27.63
C ARG A 10 -27.01 -13.16 -26.77
N PHE A 11 -27.70 -12.86 -25.68
CA PHE A 11 -27.30 -11.83 -24.74
C PHE A 11 -26.08 -12.25 -23.91
N VAL A 12 -26.10 -13.46 -23.36
CA VAL A 12 -25.04 -13.96 -22.47
C VAL A 12 -23.69 -14.02 -23.20
N PRO A 13 -23.55 -14.59 -24.42
CA PRO A 13 -22.27 -14.62 -25.11
C PRO A 13 -21.73 -13.23 -25.47
N LEU A 14 -22.61 -12.24 -25.69
CA LEU A 14 -22.19 -10.86 -25.92
C LEU A 14 -21.60 -10.25 -24.65
N MET A 15 -22.28 -10.42 -23.51
CA MET A 15 -21.82 -9.90 -22.22
C MET A 15 -20.56 -10.60 -21.73
N GLU A 16 -20.43 -11.91 -21.95
CA GLU A 16 -19.21 -12.67 -21.69
C GLU A 16 -18.03 -12.14 -22.50
N LYS A 17 -18.23 -11.80 -23.79
CA LYS A 17 -17.17 -11.19 -24.60
C LYS A 17 -16.70 -9.86 -24.03
N ILE A 18 -17.62 -9.02 -23.54
CA ILE A 18 -17.28 -7.75 -22.90
C ILE A 18 -16.49 -8.00 -21.61
N ALA A 19 -16.99 -8.89 -20.75
CA ALA A 19 -16.29 -9.25 -19.51
C ALA A 19 -14.87 -9.79 -19.80
N ASN A 20 -14.73 -10.67 -20.79
CA ASN A 20 -13.44 -11.22 -21.21
C ASN A 20 -12.48 -10.14 -21.73
N GLU A 21 -12.97 -9.15 -22.48
CA GLU A 21 -12.12 -8.05 -22.95
C GLU A 21 -11.62 -7.18 -21.77
N ILE A 22 -12.48 -6.92 -20.78
CA ILE A 22 -12.09 -6.22 -19.55
C ILE A 22 -11.02 -7.00 -18.79
N ILE A 23 -11.22 -8.31 -18.63
CA ILE A 23 -10.26 -9.23 -18.00
C ILE A 23 -8.92 -9.19 -18.73
N ASN A 24 -8.91 -9.35 -20.06
CA ASN A 24 -7.70 -9.32 -20.87
C ASN A 24 -6.96 -8.00 -20.70
N ARG A 25 -7.69 -6.87 -20.69
CA ARG A 25 -7.11 -5.54 -20.52
C ARG A 25 -6.43 -5.38 -19.16
N VAL A 26 -7.02 -5.92 -18.10
CA VAL A 26 -6.44 -5.92 -16.75
C VAL A 26 -5.20 -6.81 -16.69
N GLN A 27 -5.28 -8.05 -17.18
CA GLN A 27 -4.17 -9.01 -17.16
C GLN A 27 -2.95 -8.48 -17.94
N GLN A 28 -3.16 -7.81 -19.08
CA GLN A 28 -2.07 -7.17 -19.82
C GLN A 28 -1.45 -5.98 -19.08
N LYS A 29 -2.23 -5.29 -18.25
CA LYS A 29 -1.75 -4.10 -17.52
C LYS A 29 -1.02 -4.48 -16.24
N ILE A 30 -1.43 -5.56 -15.57
CA ILE A 30 -0.86 -6.07 -14.32
C ILE A 30 0.00 -7.30 -14.60
N ASP A 31 1.11 -7.11 -15.32
CA ASP A 31 2.23 -8.05 -15.22
C ASP A 31 3.14 -7.59 -14.08
N ILE A 32 3.07 -8.27 -12.93
CA ILE A 32 3.75 -7.83 -11.70
C ILE A 32 5.27 -7.64 -11.88
N LYS A 33 5.90 -8.43 -12.77
CA LYS A 33 7.34 -8.34 -13.01
C LYS A 33 7.67 -7.06 -13.75
N THR A 34 6.96 -6.79 -14.85
CA THR A 34 7.10 -5.54 -15.61
C THR A 34 6.67 -4.33 -14.78
N LEU A 35 5.59 -4.47 -14.01
CA LEU A 35 5.04 -3.42 -13.16
C LEU A 35 6.09 -2.91 -12.17
N LEU A 36 6.78 -3.82 -11.47
CA LEU A 36 7.79 -3.48 -10.46
C LEU A 36 9.15 -3.08 -11.02
N SER A 37 9.47 -3.48 -12.26
CA SER A 37 10.72 -3.14 -12.92
C SER A 37 10.66 -1.80 -13.68
N SER A 38 9.48 -1.46 -14.21
CA SER A 38 9.32 -0.34 -15.15
C SER A 38 8.66 0.89 -14.53
N TYR A 39 8.07 0.76 -13.34
CA TYR A 39 7.34 1.82 -12.66
C TYR A 39 7.74 1.93 -11.20
N THR A 40 7.50 3.10 -10.62
CA THR A 40 7.58 3.30 -9.17
C THR A 40 6.50 2.48 -8.46
N LEU A 41 6.69 2.19 -7.16
CA LEU A 41 5.70 1.47 -6.36
C LEU A 41 4.34 2.20 -6.30
N ASN A 42 4.37 3.53 -6.21
CA ASN A 42 3.15 4.36 -6.28
C ASN A 42 2.41 4.23 -7.62
N GLU A 43 3.13 4.27 -8.75
CA GLU A 43 2.50 4.07 -10.08
C GLU A 43 1.96 2.65 -10.25
N ALA A 44 2.71 1.65 -9.78
CA ALA A 44 2.30 0.25 -9.74
C ALA A 44 1.00 0.06 -8.94
N GLU A 45 0.91 0.66 -7.75
CA GLU A 45 -0.27 0.65 -6.89
C GLU A 45 -1.45 1.33 -7.58
N GLN A 46 -1.23 2.49 -8.20
CA GLN A 46 -2.25 3.20 -8.97
C GLN A 46 -2.80 2.38 -10.15
N PHE A 47 -1.95 1.64 -10.86
CA PHE A 47 -2.43 0.74 -11.92
C PHE A 47 -3.29 -0.39 -11.35
N CYS A 48 -2.90 -1.01 -10.25
CA CYS A 48 -3.71 -2.03 -9.58
C CYS A 48 -5.07 -1.45 -9.12
N TYR A 49 -5.05 -0.24 -8.56
CA TYR A 49 -6.26 0.47 -8.15
C TYR A 49 -7.19 0.75 -9.34
N GLN A 50 -6.68 1.31 -10.44
CA GLN A 50 -7.47 1.60 -11.64
C GLN A 50 -8.06 0.32 -12.26
N SER A 51 -7.29 -0.76 -12.30
CA SER A 51 -7.76 -2.06 -12.77
C SER A 51 -8.87 -2.63 -11.89
N LYS A 52 -8.74 -2.53 -10.56
CA LYS A 52 -9.81 -2.89 -9.62
C LYS A 52 -11.07 -2.08 -9.89
N GLN A 53 -10.95 -0.75 -10.01
CA GLN A 53 -12.10 0.12 -10.27
C GLN A 53 -12.80 -0.24 -11.59
N LEU A 54 -12.05 -0.56 -12.65
CA LEU A 54 -12.62 -1.00 -13.91
C LEU A 54 -13.46 -2.28 -13.74
N LEU A 55 -12.95 -3.28 -13.02
CA LEU A 55 -13.64 -4.55 -12.76
C LEU A 55 -14.92 -4.37 -11.93
N LEU A 56 -14.85 -3.51 -10.90
CA LEU A 56 -16.02 -3.20 -10.08
C LEU A 56 -17.06 -2.39 -10.87
N GLN A 57 -16.63 -1.41 -11.65
CA GLN A 57 -17.52 -0.55 -12.42
C GLN A 57 -18.31 -1.36 -13.46
N TRP A 58 -17.70 -2.38 -14.07
CA TRP A 58 -18.41 -3.32 -14.95
C TRP A 58 -19.66 -3.92 -14.29
N LYS A 59 -19.50 -4.45 -13.08
CA LYS A 59 -20.58 -5.08 -12.32
C LYS A 59 -21.63 -4.06 -11.88
N ILE A 60 -21.18 -2.91 -11.38
CA ILE A 60 -22.06 -1.81 -10.96
C ILE A 60 -22.92 -1.32 -12.11
N GLU A 61 -22.32 -1.05 -13.28
CA GLU A 61 -23.05 -0.55 -14.45
C GLU A 61 -24.04 -1.60 -15.00
N TYR A 62 -23.65 -2.87 -15.01
CA TYR A 62 -24.56 -3.95 -15.37
C TYR A 62 -25.78 -3.98 -14.43
N GLN A 63 -25.55 -3.96 -13.12
CA GLN A 63 -26.61 -4.04 -12.10
C GLN A 63 -27.54 -2.82 -12.16
N ASN A 64 -26.96 -1.61 -12.28
CA ASN A 64 -27.71 -0.37 -12.42
C ASN A 64 -28.59 -0.38 -13.68
N THR A 65 -28.03 -0.83 -14.80
CA THR A 65 -28.78 -0.91 -16.07
C THR A 65 -29.90 -1.94 -15.99
N ARG A 66 -29.63 -3.10 -15.38
CA ARG A 66 -30.64 -4.14 -15.16
C ARG A 66 -31.78 -3.64 -14.28
N ALA A 67 -31.48 -3.01 -13.15
CA ALA A 67 -32.49 -2.45 -12.25
C ALA A 67 -33.35 -1.38 -12.94
N LYS A 68 -32.77 -0.54 -13.80
CA LYS A 68 -33.53 0.42 -14.62
C LYS A 68 -34.49 -0.27 -15.58
N LEU A 69 -34.05 -1.38 -16.21
CA LEU A 69 -34.88 -2.15 -17.15
C LEU A 69 -36.00 -2.93 -16.46
N GLU A 70 -35.79 -3.44 -15.25
CA GLU A 70 -36.81 -4.12 -14.45
C GLU A 70 -37.90 -3.16 -13.95
N ASN A 71 -37.53 -1.89 -13.69
CA ASN A 71 -38.48 -0.84 -13.30
C ASN A 71 -39.27 -0.25 -14.48
N ASP A 72 -38.85 -0.49 -15.73
CA ASP A 72 -39.60 -0.09 -16.91
C ASP A 72 -40.68 -1.11 -17.24
N LYS A 73 -41.95 -0.73 -17.02
CA LYS A 73 -43.15 -1.54 -17.28
C LYS A 73 -43.32 -1.98 -18.74
N HIS A 74 -42.55 -1.43 -19.68
CA HIS A 74 -42.57 -1.79 -21.11
C HIS A 74 -41.43 -2.75 -21.51
N SER A 75 -40.63 -3.22 -20.56
CA SER A 75 -39.54 -4.18 -20.82
C SER A 75 -40.07 -5.61 -20.82
N PHE A 76 -40.02 -6.27 -21.99
CA PHE A 76 -40.56 -7.61 -22.20
C PHE A 76 -39.51 -8.74 -22.16
N SER A 77 -38.25 -8.45 -21.84
CA SER A 77 -37.20 -9.50 -21.78
C SER A 77 -36.79 -9.82 -20.36
N THR A 78 -37.05 -11.06 -19.96
CA THR A 78 -36.56 -11.63 -18.71
C THR A 78 -35.31 -12.45 -19.01
N TRP A 79 -34.14 -11.80 -18.96
CA TRP A 79 -32.87 -12.52 -19.01
C TRP A 79 -32.65 -13.26 -17.67
N ASN A 80 -32.79 -14.58 -17.69
CA ASN A 80 -32.74 -15.43 -16.51
C ASN A 80 -31.60 -16.43 -16.65
N PHE A 81 -30.39 -15.93 -16.44
CA PHE A 81 -29.17 -16.71 -16.42
C PHE A 81 -28.39 -16.47 -15.12
N GLU A 82 -27.45 -17.37 -14.82
CA GLU A 82 -26.59 -17.25 -13.64
C GLU A 82 -25.60 -16.09 -13.79
N HIS A 83 -25.71 -15.05 -12.95
CA HIS A 83 -24.80 -13.90 -12.99
C HIS A 83 -23.34 -14.24 -12.74
N ARG A 84 -23.07 -15.39 -12.09
CA ARG A 84 -21.70 -15.91 -11.87
C ARG A 84 -20.92 -16.04 -13.16
N ILE A 85 -21.60 -16.36 -14.27
CA ILE A 85 -21.02 -16.45 -15.61
C ILE A 85 -20.30 -15.14 -16.00
N LEU A 86 -20.83 -13.99 -15.60
CA LEU A 86 -20.26 -12.68 -15.95
C LEU A 86 -19.29 -12.12 -14.92
N PHE A 87 -19.46 -12.50 -13.64
CA PHE A 87 -18.79 -11.79 -12.54
C PHE A 87 -17.77 -12.62 -11.77
N ASP A 88 -17.84 -13.95 -11.74
CA ASP A 88 -16.94 -14.75 -10.90
C ASP A 88 -15.46 -14.47 -11.21
N LYS A 89 -15.13 -14.36 -12.51
CA LYS A 89 -13.75 -14.09 -12.93
C LYS A 89 -13.36 -12.63 -12.67
N THR A 90 -14.24 -11.66 -12.92
CA THR A 90 -13.94 -10.24 -12.65
C THR A 90 -13.82 -9.95 -11.15
N ASP A 91 -14.66 -10.60 -10.33
CA ASP A 91 -14.63 -10.51 -8.87
C ASP A 91 -13.33 -11.12 -8.32
N TYR A 92 -12.91 -12.27 -8.85
CA TYR A 92 -11.62 -12.87 -8.49
C TYR A 92 -10.44 -11.96 -8.86
N LEU A 93 -10.39 -11.42 -10.08
CA LEU A 93 -9.35 -10.46 -10.48
C LEU A 93 -9.34 -9.21 -9.59
N SER A 94 -10.51 -8.73 -9.17
CA SER A 94 -10.62 -7.60 -8.25
C SER A 94 -10.00 -7.91 -6.89
N GLN A 95 -10.15 -9.14 -6.39
CA GLN A 95 -9.50 -9.59 -5.15
C GLN A 95 -7.97 -9.63 -5.29
N ILE A 96 -7.46 -10.15 -6.40
CA ILE A 96 -6.02 -10.13 -6.70
C ILE A 96 -5.49 -8.69 -6.73
N CYS A 97 -6.21 -7.76 -7.38
CA CYS A 97 -5.82 -6.36 -7.40
C CYS A 97 -5.78 -5.76 -5.99
N ASP A 98 -6.74 -6.10 -5.13
CA ASP A 98 -6.78 -5.67 -3.74
C ASP A 98 -5.61 -6.19 -2.92
N ASP A 99 -5.26 -7.46 -3.10
CA ASP A 99 -4.09 -8.07 -2.47
C ASP A 99 -2.81 -7.34 -2.89
N LEU A 100 -2.64 -7.10 -4.20
CA LEU A 100 -1.49 -6.39 -4.73
C LEU A 100 -1.39 -4.95 -4.22
N ILE A 101 -2.50 -4.20 -4.16
CA ILE A 101 -2.53 -2.85 -3.59
C ILE A 101 -2.00 -2.89 -2.16
N ARG A 102 -2.53 -3.76 -1.31
CA ARG A 102 -2.09 -3.87 0.10
C ARG A 102 -0.60 -4.17 0.23
N MET A 103 -0.09 -5.09 -0.59
CA MET A 103 1.33 -5.44 -0.58
C MET A 103 2.23 -4.28 -1.06
N LEU A 104 1.79 -3.53 -2.08
CA LEU A 104 2.51 -2.37 -2.61
C LEU A 104 2.49 -1.20 -1.62
N SER A 105 1.34 -0.91 -1.00
CA SER A 105 1.23 0.12 0.04
C SER A 105 2.14 -0.19 1.23
N ASN A 106 2.23 -1.47 1.65
CA ASN A 106 3.15 -1.90 2.70
C ASN A 106 4.62 -1.65 2.35
N LEU A 107 5.02 -1.92 1.10
CA LEU A 107 6.38 -1.60 0.63
C LEU A 107 6.63 -0.08 0.61
N ASN A 108 5.67 0.70 0.08
CA ASN A 108 5.76 2.16 0.04
C ASN A 108 5.98 2.74 1.44
N GLU A 109 5.22 2.28 2.43
CA GLU A 109 5.36 2.73 3.81
C GLU A 109 6.77 2.48 4.37
N PHE A 110 7.35 1.30 4.13
CA PHE A 110 8.71 1.03 4.56
C PHE A 110 9.72 2.00 3.93
N TYR A 111 9.59 2.30 2.64
CA TYR A 111 10.50 3.23 1.97
C TYR A 111 10.31 4.69 2.43
N ASP A 112 9.07 5.09 2.67
CA ASP A 112 8.73 6.41 3.18
C ASP A 112 9.29 6.63 4.59
N ILE A 113 9.20 5.62 5.44
CA ILE A 113 9.75 5.68 6.81
C ILE A 113 11.27 5.60 6.77
N PHE A 114 11.85 4.58 6.15
CA PHE A 114 13.29 4.33 6.17
C PHE A 114 14.07 5.13 5.12
N GLY A 115 13.51 6.25 4.65
CA GLY A 115 14.17 7.19 3.76
C GLY A 115 15.31 7.98 4.42
N LEU A 116 15.76 9.04 3.74
CA LEU A 116 16.86 9.91 4.19
C LEU A 116 16.62 10.53 5.58
N GLU A 117 15.36 10.64 6.00
CA GLU A 117 14.98 11.30 7.24
C GLU A 117 15.35 10.46 8.47
N MET A 118 15.14 9.14 8.43
CA MET A 118 15.65 8.23 9.48
C MET A 118 17.17 8.29 9.59
N LYS A 119 17.89 8.33 8.48
CA LYS A 119 19.36 8.44 8.53
C LYS A 119 19.81 9.71 9.26
N ALA A 120 19.17 10.84 8.97
CA ALA A 120 19.53 12.13 9.57
C ALA A 120 19.31 12.18 11.10
N VAL A 121 18.23 11.58 11.61
CA VAL A 121 17.90 11.61 13.04
C VAL A 121 18.66 10.57 13.85
N THR A 122 18.79 9.36 13.30
CA THR A 122 19.40 8.24 14.03
C THR A 122 20.92 8.31 14.00
N GLY A 123 21.50 8.85 12.93
CA GLY A 123 22.94 8.82 12.70
C GLY A 123 23.52 7.42 12.51
N ASP A 124 22.67 6.39 12.43
CA ASP A 124 23.01 4.98 12.23
C ASP A 124 22.58 4.55 10.82
N GLU A 125 23.35 5.01 9.83
CA GLU A 125 23.07 4.72 8.42
C GLU A 125 23.11 3.22 8.12
N GLN A 126 23.98 2.46 8.80
CA GLN A 126 24.13 1.02 8.60
C GLN A 126 22.86 0.25 8.98
N MET A 127 22.22 0.64 10.08
CA MET A 127 20.99 -0.03 10.51
C MET A 127 19.80 0.31 9.60
N VAL A 128 19.70 1.56 9.13
CA VAL A 128 18.70 1.93 8.11
C VAL A 128 18.91 1.13 6.82
N ASP A 129 20.15 1.02 6.35
CA ASP A 129 20.47 0.27 5.13
C ASP A 129 20.12 -1.21 5.26
N ARG A 130 20.36 -1.84 6.42
CA ARG A 130 19.94 -3.24 6.67
C ARG A 130 18.42 -3.43 6.56
N VAL A 131 17.62 -2.52 7.12
CA VAL A 131 16.16 -2.61 6.99
C VAL A 131 15.74 -2.44 5.53
N LEU A 132 16.32 -1.48 4.81
CA LEU A 132 16.05 -1.28 3.39
C LEU A 132 16.46 -2.47 2.51
N GLU A 133 17.54 -3.18 2.86
CA GLU A 133 17.94 -4.43 2.20
C GLU A 133 16.87 -5.53 2.38
N HIS A 134 16.31 -5.68 3.59
CA HIS A 134 15.22 -6.61 3.84
C HIS A 134 13.95 -6.23 3.06
N VAL A 135 13.60 -4.94 3.00
CA VAL A 135 12.47 -4.43 2.21
C VAL A 135 12.68 -4.66 0.71
N ALA A 136 13.91 -4.47 0.20
CA ALA A 136 14.26 -4.79 -1.17
C ALA A 136 14.14 -6.31 -1.44
N GLY A 137 14.54 -7.15 -0.48
CA GLY A 137 14.31 -8.59 -0.52
C GLY A 137 12.83 -8.96 -0.59
N LEU A 138 11.98 -8.26 0.17
CA LEU A 138 10.53 -8.41 0.13
C LEU A 138 9.96 -8.01 -1.23
N LYS A 139 10.41 -6.89 -1.81
CA LYS A 139 10.07 -6.50 -3.20
C LYS A 139 10.52 -7.55 -4.22
N ASN A 140 11.68 -8.17 -4.03
CA ASN A 140 12.19 -9.18 -4.94
C ASN A 140 11.42 -10.52 -4.85
N SER A 141 10.65 -10.76 -3.79
CA SER A 141 9.80 -11.96 -3.67
C SER A 141 8.73 -12.04 -4.77
N PHE A 142 8.31 -10.91 -5.34
CA PHE A 142 7.41 -10.90 -6.49
C PHE A 142 8.02 -11.56 -7.74
N LEU A 143 9.35 -11.61 -7.84
CA LEU A 143 10.03 -12.28 -8.96
C LEU A 143 9.90 -13.82 -8.88
N SER A 144 9.77 -14.37 -7.67
CA SER A 144 9.53 -15.80 -7.46
C SER A 144 8.09 -16.24 -7.71
N CYS A 145 7.19 -15.30 -8.03
CA CYS A 145 5.86 -15.65 -8.53
C CYS A 145 5.98 -16.19 -9.98
N HIS A 146 5.86 -17.50 -10.13
CA HIS A 146 6.00 -18.23 -11.41
C HIS A 146 4.69 -18.88 -11.89
N PHE A 147 3.56 -18.53 -11.28
CA PHE A 147 2.23 -18.99 -11.66
C PHE A 147 1.37 -17.81 -12.10
N ASP A 148 0.31 -18.10 -12.87
CA ASP A 148 -0.69 -17.09 -13.21
C ASP A 148 -1.62 -16.86 -12.02
N MET A 149 -1.42 -15.75 -11.31
CA MET A 149 -2.25 -15.34 -10.17
C MET A 149 -3.72 -15.11 -10.54
N PHE A 150 -4.00 -14.78 -11.81
CA PHE A 150 -5.35 -14.54 -12.31
C PHE A 150 -6.07 -15.83 -12.71
N ASN A 151 -5.37 -16.98 -12.77
CA ASN A 151 -6.03 -18.27 -12.89
C ASN A 151 -6.53 -18.72 -11.50
N ARG A 152 -7.84 -18.92 -11.39
CA ARG A 152 -8.51 -19.34 -10.14
C ARG A 152 -8.04 -20.71 -9.64
N GLU A 153 -7.55 -21.58 -10.53
CA GLU A 153 -6.95 -22.86 -10.16
C GLU A 153 -5.68 -22.68 -9.29
N ASN A 154 -4.99 -21.54 -9.43
CA ASN A 154 -3.81 -21.20 -8.65
C ASN A 154 -4.15 -20.41 -7.38
N SER A 155 -5.43 -20.29 -7.01
CA SER A 155 -5.86 -19.50 -5.83
C SER A 155 -5.17 -19.93 -4.53
N GLN A 156 -4.92 -21.23 -4.35
CA GLN A 156 -4.17 -21.72 -3.19
C GLN A 156 -2.70 -21.26 -3.21
N GLN A 157 -2.04 -21.29 -4.37
CA GLN A 157 -0.66 -20.81 -4.52
C GLN A 157 -0.57 -19.30 -4.27
N TRP A 158 -1.55 -18.54 -4.78
CA TRP A 158 -1.66 -17.11 -4.52
C TRP A 158 -1.84 -16.80 -3.03
N HIS A 159 -2.71 -17.54 -2.35
CA HIS A 159 -2.92 -17.40 -0.92
C HIS A 159 -1.64 -17.68 -0.12
N SER A 160 -0.95 -18.80 -0.41
CA SER A 160 0.30 -19.13 0.26
C SER A 160 1.40 -18.09 0.00
N PHE A 161 1.46 -17.53 -1.21
CA PHE A 161 2.37 -16.44 -1.53
C PHE A 161 2.09 -15.17 -0.70
N ILE A 162 0.82 -14.79 -0.53
CA ILE A 162 0.43 -13.66 0.33
C ILE A 162 0.79 -13.93 1.79
N GLU A 163 0.50 -15.13 2.30
CA GLU A 163 0.83 -15.48 3.69
C GLU A 163 2.33 -15.38 3.95
N GLU A 164 3.15 -15.89 3.04
CA GLU A 164 4.61 -15.79 3.13
C GLU A 164 5.08 -14.34 3.07
N PHE A 165 4.54 -13.54 2.14
CA PHE A 165 4.84 -12.11 2.04
C PHE A 165 4.51 -11.37 3.35
N ASN A 166 3.29 -11.58 3.89
CA ASN A 166 2.84 -10.94 5.12
C ASN A 166 3.67 -11.39 6.32
N HIS A 167 4.08 -12.66 6.38
CA HIS A 167 4.95 -13.15 7.44
C HIS A 167 6.31 -12.45 7.41
N ARG A 168 6.95 -12.38 6.23
CA ARG A 168 8.22 -11.67 6.04
C ARG A 168 8.09 -10.17 6.35
N SER A 169 7.01 -9.53 5.87
CA SER A 169 6.70 -8.14 6.17
C SER A 169 6.55 -7.88 7.68
N SER A 170 5.87 -8.77 8.41
CA SER A 170 5.71 -8.65 9.87
C SER A 170 7.04 -8.74 10.63
N ILE A 171 7.98 -9.56 10.16
CA ILE A 171 9.34 -9.62 10.74
C ILE A 171 10.05 -8.28 10.54
N ILE A 172 10.02 -7.73 9.33
CA ILE A 172 10.63 -6.41 9.02
C ILE A 172 9.96 -5.32 9.86
N GLU A 173 8.64 -5.36 10.04
CA GLU A 173 7.90 -4.41 10.87
C GLU A 173 8.35 -4.46 12.34
N GLN A 174 8.61 -5.65 12.89
CA GLN A 174 9.12 -5.79 14.26
C GLN A 174 10.55 -5.25 14.40
N GLU A 175 11.44 -5.56 13.44
CA GLU A 175 12.79 -5.00 13.37
C GLU A 175 12.75 -3.47 13.29
N ALA A 176 11.87 -2.94 12.44
CA ALA A 176 11.63 -1.51 12.29
C ALA A 176 11.18 -0.85 13.60
N LYS A 177 10.24 -1.45 14.34
CA LYS A 177 9.79 -0.93 15.64
C LYS A 177 10.91 -0.89 16.68
N ILE A 178 11.71 -1.97 16.75
CA ILE A 178 12.85 -2.04 17.67
C ILE A 178 13.85 -0.94 17.32
N PHE A 179 14.14 -0.77 16.04
CA PHE A 179 15.04 0.29 15.57
C PHE A 179 14.52 1.68 15.95
N ILE A 180 13.27 2.01 15.58
CA ILE A 180 12.65 3.30 15.91
C ILE A 180 12.80 3.58 17.41
N ARG A 181 12.41 2.64 18.27
CA ARG A 181 12.56 2.81 19.72
C ARG A 181 14.00 3.08 20.14
N ALA A 182 14.96 2.31 19.63
CA ALA A 182 16.37 2.47 19.96
C ALA A 182 16.89 3.84 19.53
N SER A 183 16.57 4.28 18.32
CA SER A 183 17.05 5.55 17.78
C SER A 183 16.57 6.77 18.56
N PHE A 184 15.32 6.74 19.06
CA PHE A 184 14.78 7.82 19.88
C PHE A 184 15.33 7.86 21.32
N THR A 185 16.13 6.87 21.75
CA THR A 185 16.88 6.95 23.02
C THR A 185 18.22 7.69 22.89
N GLN A 186 18.73 7.86 21.67
CA GLN A 186 20.04 8.46 21.39
C GLN A 186 19.92 9.69 20.47
N LEU A 187 18.87 10.49 20.66
CA LEU A 187 18.65 11.69 19.87
C LEU A 187 19.81 12.69 20.00
N ARG A 188 20.32 13.17 18.88
CA ARG A 188 21.36 14.21 18.83
C ARG A 188 20.81 15.61 19.14
N SER A 189 19.55 15.86 18.78
CA SER A 189 18.85 17.14 18.94
C SER A 189 17.35 16.89 19.00
N ALA A 190 16.66 17.55 19.95
CA ALA A 190 15.20 17.51 20.02
C ALA A 190 14.54 18.19 18.80
N GLU A 191 15.14 19.24 18.26
CA GLU A 191 14.63 19.97 17.08
C GLU A 191 14.61 19.06 15.84
N THR A 192 15.74 18.42 15.52
CA THR A 192 15.84 17.54 14.34
C THR A 192 14.91 16.33 14.45
N ALA A 193 14.76 15.78 15.67
CA ALA A 193 13.84 14.68 15.95
C ALA A 193 12.37 15.09 15.79
N PHE A 194 12.01 16.30 16.23
CA PHE A 194 10.66 16.84 16.10
C PHE A 194 10.29 17.09 14.64
N ASP A 195 11.16 17.74 13.87
CA ASP A 195 10.92 18.02 12.44
C ASP A 195 10.65 16.74 11.65
N MET A 196 11.41 15.70 11.93
CA MET A 196 11.22 14.39 11.31
C MET A 196 9.89 13.75 11.71
N LEU A 197 9.53 13.75 13.00
CA LEU A 197 8.25 13.21 13.45
C LEU A 197 7.08 13.97 12.80
N MET A 198 7.18 15.30 12.69
CA MET A 198 6.18 16.12 11.99
C MET A 198 6.05 15.78 10.51
N LYS A 199 7.13 15.34 9.85
CA LYS A 199 7.06 14.84 8.48
C LYS A 199 6.39 13.48 8.41
N PHE A 200 6.69 12.56 9.33
CA PHE A 200 5.98 11.27 9.41
C PHE A 200 4.49 11.43 9.70
N GLN A 201 4.09 12.42 10.48
CA GLN A 201 2.67 12.73 10.70
C GLN A 201 1.95 13.15 9.41
N LYS A 202 2.67 13.69 8.42
CA LYS A 202 2.12 14.05 7.10
C LYS A 202 2.09 12.89 6.12
N ILE A 203 2.85 11.83 6.38
CA ILE A 203 2.76 10.60 5.60
C ILE A 203 1.47 9.92 6.06
N ASP A 204 0.56 9.69 5.12
CA ASP A 204 -0.74 9.05 5.33
C ASP A 204 -0.54 7.55 5.63
N THR A 205 0.13 7.29 6.76
CA THR A 205 0.56 5.97 7.18
C THR A 205 -0.58 5.35 7.98
N THR A 206 -1.29 4.42 7.36
CA THR A 206 -2.45 3.71 7.92
C THR A 206 -2.07 2.60 8.92
N HIS A 207 -0.78 2.49 9.25
CA HIS A 207 -0.19 1.29 9.82
C HIS A 207 0.54 1.52 11.16
N VAL A 208 0.92 0.40 11.77
CA VAL A 208 1.41 0.30 13.15
C VAL A 208 2.72 1.08 13.37
N LEU A 209 3.49 1.36 12.33
CA LEU A 209 4.75 2.11 12.43
C LEU A 209 4.51 3.60 12.68
N ALA A 210 3.47 4.20 12.09
CA ALA A 210 3.05 5.58 12.37
C ALA A 210 2.73 5.79 13.84
N TYR A 211 1.97 4.85 14.41
CA TYR A 211 1.64 4.85 15.83
C TYR A 211 2.90 4.73 16.70
N GLU A 212 3.86 3.89 16.31
CA GLU A 212 5.12 3.75 17.03
C GLU A 212 5.96 5.04 17.00
N MET A 213 5.94 5.79 15.89
CA MET A 213 6.60 7.10 15.78
C MET A 213 5.97 8.13 16.71
N VAL A 214 4.64 8.26 16.73
CA VAL A 214 3.92 9.21 17.61
C VAL A 214 4.22 8.93 19.08
N ARG A 215 4.40 7.67 19.48
CA ARG A 215 4.77 7.35 20.87
C ARG A 215 6.13 7.92 21.29
N GLN A 216 7.02 8.21 20.33
CA GLN A 216 8.33 8.77 20.62
C GLN A 216 8.31 10.28 20.95
N PHE A 217 7.16 10.97 20.83
CA PHE A 217 7.03 12.38 21.27
C PHE A 217 7.53 12.61 22.70
N THR A 218 7.27 11.65 23.60
CA THR A 218 7.72 11.76 24.99
C THR A 218 9.25 11.77 25.08
N ALA A 219 9.94 10.97 24.25
CA ALA A 219 11.39 10.94 24.22
C ALA A 219 11.97 12.28 23.69
N ILE A 220 11.32 12.88 22.68
CA ILE A 220 11.70 14.21 22.16
C ILE A 220 11.55 15.28 23.25
N LEU A 221 10.43 15.30 23.97
CA LEU A 221 10.19 16.26 25.05
C LEU A 221 11.21 16.12 26.18
N LEU A 222 11.54 14.89 26.57
CA LEU A 222 12.59 14.65 27.57
C LEU A 222 13.96 15.15 27.11
N GLN A 223 14.28 14.98 25.82
CA GLN A 223 15.53 15.50 25.25
C GLN A 223 15.53 17.02 25.21
N TYR A 224 14.41 17.65 24.84
CA TYR A 224 14.26 19.11 24.87
C TYR A 224 14.45 19.69 26.27
N CYS A 225 13.89 19.06 27.31
CA CYS A 225 14.12 19.48 28.70
C CYS A 225 15.60 19.43 29.08
N LYS A 226 16.33 18.37 28.70
CA LYS A 226 17.78 18.27 28.96
C LYS A 226 18.57 19.38 28.25
N GLU A 227 18.17 19.73 27.02
CA GLU A 227 18.80 20.81 26.25
C GLU A 227 18.55 22.19 26.89
N ILE A 228 17.35 22.44 27.41
CA ILE A 228 17.04 23.65 28.20
C ILE A 228 17.88 23.70 29.47
N ASP A 229 17.93 22.61 30.25
CA ASP A 229 18.70 22.55 31.50
C ASP A 229 20.18 22.84 31.24
N GLY A 230 20.76 22.24 30.19
CA GLY A 230 22.13 22.50 29.79
C GLY A 230 22.38 23.95 29.33
N THR A 231 21.41 24.55 28.63
CA THR A 231 21.48 25.96 28.20
C THR A 231 21.40 26.90 29.41
N TYR A 232 20.54 26.57 30.37
CA TYR A 232 20.41 27.30 31.63
C TYR A 232 21.68 27.24 32.46
N ASP A 233 22.29 26.06 32.61
CA ASP A 233 23.56 25.88 33.30
C ASP A 233 24.69 26.69 32.65
N LEU A 234 24.74 26.70 31.31
CA LEU A 234 25.71 27.49 30.56
C LEU A 234 25.50 29.00 30.75
N PHE A 235 24.25 29.45 30.74
CA PHE A 235 23.89 30.83 31.06
C PHE A 235 24.33 31.19 32.49
N VAL A 236 23.96 30.40 33.50
CA VAL A 236 24.33 30.66 34.90
C VAL A 236 25.85 30.72 35.07
N LYS A 237 26.59 29.82 34.42
CA LYS A 237 28.05 29.73 34.50
C LYS A 237 28.77 30.94 33.89
N TYR A 238 28.24 31.48 32.79
CA TYR A 238 28.90 32.55 32.03
C TYR A 238 28.20 33.91 32.10
N LYS A 239 27.12 34.06 32.88
CA LYS A 239 26.32 35.31 32.97
C LYS A 239 27.16 36.56 33.28
N ASP A 240 28.19 36.42 34.11
CA ASP A 240 29.00 37.55 34.58
C ASP A 240 30.20 37.82 33.66
N ASN A 241 30.60 36.85 32.84
CA ASN A 241 31.69 36.98 31.87
C ASN A 241 31.46 36.07 30.65
N PRO A 242 30.55 36.47 29.74
CA PRO A 242 30.20 35.64 28.59
C PRO A 242 31.38 35.51 27.63
N PRO A 243 31.66 34.30 27.11
CA PRO A 243 32.71 34.11 26.12
C PRO A 243 32.38 34.91 24.85
N ILE A 244 33.33 35.73 24.41
CA ILE A 244 33.20 36.59 23.23
C ILE A 244 33.85 35.87 22.05
N PHE A 245 33.17 35.85 20.90
CA PHE A 245 33.68 35.24 19.68
C PHE A 245 34.97 35.97 19.23
N LYS A 246 35.98 35.22 18.78
CA LYS A 246 37.23 35.78 18.24
C LYS A 246 37.11 36.06 16.74
#